data_AF-A0A431MVM0-F1
#
_entry.id   AF-A0A431MVM0-F1
#
_cell.length_a   1.000
_cell.length_b   1.000
_cell.length_c   1.000
_cell.angle_alpha   90.00
_cell.angle_beta   90.00
_cell.angle_gamma   90.00
#
_symmetry.space_group_name_H-M   'P 1'
#
loop_
_entity.id
_entity.type
_entity.pdbx_description
1 polymer ?
#
loop_
_entity_poly.entity_id
_entity_poly.type
_entity_poly.pdbx_seq_one_letter_code
_entity_poly.pdbx_strand_id
1 'polypeptide(L)' 'MRKCEGCRAAPGREIPFTMAFQPIVDSRTWDVWGYEALVRGPDGQGALHVIDQIDEQNR' A
#
# COMPACT_ATOMS: atom_id res chain seq x y z
N MET A 1 14.80 14.26 20.73
CA MET A 1 14.20 13.40 19.69
C MET A 1 12.69 13.36 19.89
N ARG A 2 11.92 14.16 19.14
CA ARG A 2 10.44 14.08 19.18
C ARG A 2 10.03 12.75 18.56
N LYS A 3 9.29 11.93 19.29
CA LYS A 3 8.74 10.67 18.77
C LYS A 3 7.56 11.02 17.86
N CYS A 4 7.51 10.44 16.66
CA CYS A 4 6.38 10.58 15.75
C CYS A 4 5.15 9.95 16.41
N GLU A 5 4.05 10.70 16.50
CA GLU A 5 2.79 10.20 17.06
C GLU A 5 2.18 9.09 16.19
N GLY A 6 2.30 9.19 14.86
CA GLY A 6 1.87 8.14 13.92
C GLY A 6 2.70 6.85 14.02
N CYS A 7 4.00 6.93 14.34
CA CYS A 7 4.83 5.74 14.60
C CYS A 7 4.51 5.04 15.92
N ARG A 8 3.58 5.59 16.72
CA ARG A 8 3.10 5.07 18.00
C ARG A 8 1.68 4.50 17.89
N ALA A 9 1.25 4.12 16.67
CA ALA A 9 -0.08 3.60 16.39
C ALA A 9 -0.56 2.69 17.53
N ALA A 10 -1.70 3.05 18.12
CA ALA A 10 -2.29 2.23 19.17
C ALA A 10 -2.65 0.85 18.56
N PRO A 11 -2.35 -0.26 19.26
CA PRO A 11 -2.73 -1.59 18.77
C PRO A 11 -4.23 -1.63 18.46
N GLY A 12 -4.59 -2.12 17.28
CA GLY A 12 -5.98 -2.18 16.80
C GLY A 12 -6.40 -1.07 15.82
N ARG A 13 -5.49 -0.17 15.42
CA ARG A 13 -5.72 0.88 14.41
C ARG A 13 -5.05 0.61 13.05
N GLU A 14 -4.63 -0.63 12.83
CA GLU A 14 -3.99 -1.07 11.60
C GLU A 14 -5.05 -1.31 10.52
N ILE A 15 -4.91 -0.63 9.38
CA ILE A 15 -5.68 -0.96 8.19
C ILE A 15 -5.02 -2.22 7.60
N PRO A 16 -5.71 -3.37 7.53
CA PRO A 16 -5.13 -4.55 6.92
C PRO A 16 -5.06 -4.34 5.41
N PHE A 17 -3.87 -4.46 4.83
CA PHE A 17 -3.66 -4.39 3.39
C PHE A 17 -2.56 -5.35 2.95
N THR A 18 -2.52 -5.63 1.66
CA THR A 18 -1.47 -6.39 0.99
C THR A 18 -1.00 -5.64 -0.26
N MET A 19 -0.06 -6.22 -0.99
CA MET A 19 0.46 -5.68 -2.25
C MET A 19 0.23 -6.64 -3.40
N ALA A 20 -0.11 -6.09 -4.56
CA ALA A 20 0.02 -6.74 -5.86
C ALA A 20 1.19 -6.12 -6.64
N PHE A 21 1.77 -6.89 -7.55
CA PHE A 21 2.95 -6.46 -8.31
C PHE A 21 2.67 -6.53 -9.81
N GLN A 22 2.58 -5.37 -10.47
CA GLN A 22 2.38 -5.30 -11.92
C GLN A 22 3.74 -5.18 -12.62
N PRO A 23 4.07 -6.05 -13.59
CA PRO A 23 5.34 -5.97 -14.29
C PRO A 23 5.40 -4.73 -15.19
N ILE A 24 6.52 -4.03 -15.15
CA ILE A 24 6.90 -2.98 -16.09
C ILE A 24 7.83 -3.62 -17.12
N VAL A 25 7.45 -3.58 -18.39
CA VAL A 25 8.17 -4.23 -19.49
C VAL A 25 8.96 -3.21 -20.31
N ASP A 26 10.19 -3.55 -20.69
CA ASP A 26 10.92 -2.81 -21.73
C ASP A 26 10.32 -3.18 -23.09
N SER A 27 9.65 -2.24 -23.75
CA SER A 27 9.01 -2.46 -25.06
C SER A 27 9.97 -2.83 -26.21
N ARG A 28 11.28 -2.58 -26.05
CA ARG A 28 12.30 -2.88 -27.07
C ARG A 28 12.79 -4.31 -26.96
N THR A 29 13.02 -4.79 -25.74
CA THR A 29 13.57 -6.15 -25.49
C THR A 29 12.51 -7.15 -25.06
N TRP A 30 11.33 -6.68 -24.67
CA TRP A 30 10.23 -7.45 -24.07
C TRP A 30 10.59 -8.13 -22.74
N ASP A 31 11.66 -7.67 -22.09
CA ASP A 31 12.06 -8.14 -20.77
C ASP A 31 11.34 -7.39 -19.64
N VAL A 32 11.22 -8.03 -18.49
CA VAL A 32 10.71 -7.39 -17.27
C VAL A 32 11.80 -6.48 -16.71
N TRP A 33 11.55 -5.17 -16.72
CA TRP A 33 12.44 -4.16 -16.13
C TRP A 33 12.27 -4.07 -14.61
N GLY A 34 11.05 -4.22 -14.13
CA GLY A 34 10.72 -4.13 -12.72
C GLY A 34 9.25 -4.40 -12.45
N TYR A 35 8.82 -4.15 -11.21
CA TYR A 35 7.45 -4.33 -10.78
C TYR A 35 6.96 -3.09 -10.04
N GLU A 36 5.77 -2.60 -10.40
CA GLU A 36 5.05 -1.59 -9.64
C GLU A 36 4.32 -2.26 -8.47
N ALA A 37 4.55 -1.77 -7.25
CA ALA A 37 3.85 -2.22 -6.05
C ALA A 37 2.53 -1.46 -5.91
N LEU A 38 1.43 -2.20 -5.89
CA LEU A 38 0.07 -1.67 -5.83
C LEU A 38 -0.62 -2.11 -4.54
N VAL A 39 -1.09 -1.14 -3.75
CA VAL A 39 -1.85 -1.42 -2.53
C VAL A 39 -3.16 -2.13 -2.85
N ARG A 40 -3.48 -3.16 -2.07
CA ARG A 40 -4.71 -3.97 -2.16
C ARG A 40 -5.28 -4.25 -0.78
N GLY A 41 -6.59 -4.44 -0.69
CA GLY A 41 -7.18 -5.04 0.50
C GLY A 41 -6.81 -6.53 0.62
N PRO A 42 -6.98 -7.14 1.81
CA PRO A 42 -6.58 -8.52 2.08
C PRO A 42 -7.23 -9.55 1.14
N ASP A 43 -8.44 -9.23 0.66
CA ASP A 43 -9.23 -10.07 -0.24
C ASP A 43 -9.13 -9.63 -1.70
N GLY A 44 -8.12 -8.83 -2.05
CA GLY A 44 -7.87 -8.37 -3.41
C GLY A 44 -8.64 -7.11 -3.81
N GLN A 45 -9.25 -6.39 -2.86
CA GLN A 45 -9.90 -5.11 -3.11
C GLN A 45 -8.91 -4.10 -3.71
N GLY A 46 -9.41 -3.19 -4.55
CA GLY A 46 -8.59 -2.13 -5.15
C GLY A 46 -8.03 -1.13 -4.13
N ALA A 47 -7.07 -0.30 -4.57
CA ALA A 47 -6.41 0.69 -3.70
C ALA A 47 -7.39 1.66 -3.03
N LEU A 48 -8.46 2.06 -3.73
CA LEU A 48 -9.47 2.98 -3.18
C LEU A 48 -10.12 2.42 -1.92
N HIS A 49 -10.41 1.12 -1.86
CA HIS A 49 -10.97 0.48 -0.68
C HIS A 49 -10.07 0.59 0.56
N VAL A 50 -8.75 0.60 0.38
CA VAL A 50 -7.78 0.79 1.47
C VAL A 50 -7.68 2.26 1.86
N ILE A 51 -7.65 3.16 0.86
CA ILE A 51 -7.55 4.61 1.07
C ILE A 51 -8.80 5.16 1.77
N ASP A 52 -9.99 4.62 1.47
CA ASP A 52 -11.26 5.02 2.10
C ASP A 52 -11.32 4.73 3.61
N GLN A 53 -10.40 3.90 4.12
CA GLN A 53 -10.28 3.61 5.56
C GLN A 53 -9.38 4.63 6.27
N ILE A 54 -8.76 5.57 5.54
CA ILE A 54 -7.94 6.64 6.10
C ILE A 54 -8.86 7.78 6.55
N ASP A 55 -8.71 8.20 7.81
CA ASP A 55 -9.40 9.32 8.44
C ASP A 55 -8.41 10.25 9.16
N GLU A 56 -8.92 11.30 9.81
CA GLU A 56 -8.06 12.25 10.54
C GLU A 56 -7.27 11.61 11.70
N GLN A 57 -7.72 10.45 12.19
CA GLN A 57 -7.16 9.79 13.35
C GLN A 57 -6.00 8.85 13.00
N ASN A 58 -5.87 8.45 11.72
CA ASN A 58 -4.84 7.54 11.22
C ASN A 58 -3.97 8.14 10.09
N ARG A 59 -4.01 9.46 9.92
CA ARG A 59 -3.19 10.23 8.96
C ARG A 59 -1.77 10.53 9.44
#